data_AF-A0A1Y2LHA3-F1
#
_entry.id   AF-A0A1Y2LHA3-F1
#
_cell.length_a   1.000
_cell.length_b   1.000
_cell.length_c   1.000
_cell.angle_alpha   90.00
_cell.angle_beta   90.00
_cell.angle_gamma   90.00
#
_symmetry.space_group_name_H-M   'P 1'
#
loop_
_entity.id
_entity.type
_entity.pdbx_description
1 polymer ?
#
loop_
_entity_poly.entity_id
_entity_poly.type
_entity_poly.pdbx_seq_one_letter_code
_entity_poly.pdbx_strand_id
1 'polypeptide(L)'
;MVNLRKESYRAYKYTWKRLLCFVCRTSRNRDYGEVAYFPHQFTAEQLMRVHEVNKHTRNHFKGRSSDVRSLDRATLLLCISLLDHPLRGIVFESPVVVFLAVLGIDEKNTGAFCNAAAYSPVLSKFIKISQMLVIQRAAVAAEDGDLDHPADILDDLRRRFLIQGSRSPFDWAYKQRQIARRIASNTTETGAII
;
A
#
# COMPACT_ATOMS: atom_id res chain seq x y z
N MET A 1 -8.48 10.52 20.98
CA MET A 1 -9.06 10.24 19.65
C MET A 1 -8.47 11.24 18.66
N VAL A 2 -7.66 10.81 17.68
CA VAL A 2 -7.01 11.73 16.73
C VAL A 2 -8.09 12.34 15.81
N ASN A 3 -8.31 13.65 15.89
CA ASN A 3 -9.28 14.36 15.06
C ASN A 3 -8.76 14.51 13.62
N LEU A 4 -8.93 13.46 12.82
CA LEU A 4 -8.54 13.45 11.41
C LEU A 4 -9.59 14.19 10.58
N ARG A 5 -9.19 15.28 9.91
CA ARG A 5 -10.06 16.02 8.98
C ARG A 5 -10.59 15.07 7.89
N LYS A 6 -11.89 15.18 7.56
CA LYS A 6 -12.56 14.33 6.54
C LYS A 6 -11.79 14.28 5.20
N GLU A 7 -11.17 15.38 4.82
CA GLU A 7 -10.34 15.51 3.61
C GLU A 7 -9.10 14.60 3.65
N SER A 8 -8.45 14.49 4.81
CA SER A 8 -7.29 13.61 4.99
C SER A 8 -7.67 12.15 4.78
N TYR A 9 -8.80 11.72 5.35
CA TYR A 9 -9.31 10.36 5.16
C TYR A 9 -9.64 10.05 3.69
N ARG A 10 -10.27 11.01 2.99
CA ARG A 10 -10.52 10.89 1.54
C ARG A 10 -9.22 10.73 0.75
N ALA A 11 -8.20 11.52 1.06
CA ALA A 11 -6.90 11.45 0.39
C ALA A 11 -6.18 10.11 0.66
N TYR A 12 -6.25 9.59 1.88
CA TYR A 12 -5.69 8.29 2.26
C TYR A 12 -6.35 7.16 1.47
N LYS A 13 -7.69 7.11 1.49
CA LYS A 13 -8.46 6.14 0.72
C LYS A 13 -8.19 6.24 -0.78
N TYR A 14 -8.11 7.45 -1.32
CA TYR A 14 -7.85 7.66 -2.73
C TYR A 14 -6.49 7.09 -3.16
N THR A 15 -5.46 7.32 -2.36
CA THR A 15 -4.10 6.78 -2.61
C THR A 15 -4.13 5.26 -2.65
N TRP A 16 -4.79 4.63 -1.68
CA TRP A 16 -4.88 3.18 -1.63
C TRP A 16 -5.76 2.57 -2.73
N LYS A 17 -6.86 3.26 -3.09
CA LYS A 17 -7.71 2.86 -4.22
C LYS A 17 -6.90 2.83 -5.53
N ARG A 18 -6.05 3.82 -5.77
CA ARG A 18 -5.15 3.83 -6.93
C ARG A 18 -4.19 2.65 -6.91
N LEU A 19 -3.64 2.29 -5.75
CA LEU A 19 -2.80 1.10 -5.59
C LEU A 19 -3.55 -0.18 -5.94
N LEU A 20 -4.78 -0.36 -5.43
CA LEU A 20 -5.60 -1.54 -5.76
C LEU A 20 -5.92 -1.61 -7.26
N CYS A 21 -6.22 -0.48 -7.90
CA CYS A 21 -6.42 -0.43 -9.35
C CYS A 21 -5.14 -0.81 -10.11
N PHE A 22 -3.97 -0.32 -9.68
CA PHE A 22 -2.68 -0.68 -10.26
C PHE A 22 -2.41 -2.19 -10.13
N VAL A 23 -2.57 -2.74 -8.93
CA VAL A 23 -2.40 -4.17 -8.65
C VAL A 23 -3.32 -5.02 -9.52
N CYS A 24 -4.62 -4.74 -9.52
CA CYS A 24 -5.60 -5.52 -10.30
C CYS A 24 -5.41 -5.43 -11.81
N ARG A 25 -4.84 -4.33 -12.34
CA ARG A 25 -4.53 -4.19 -13.76
C ARG A 25 -3.27 -4.96 -14.12
N THR A 26 -2.21 -4.77 -13.35
CA THR A 26 -0.89 -5.35 -13.65
C THR A 26 -0.78 -6.82 -13.29
N SER A 27 -1.68 -7.36 -12.44
CA SER A 27 -1.77 -8.79 -12.16
C SER A 27 -2.35 -9.62 -13.31
N ARG A 28 -3.05 -8.98 -14.27
CA ARG A 28 -3.73 -9.64 -15.40
C ARG A 28 -2.84 -9.82 -16.63
N ASN A 29 -1.61 -9.33 -16.56
CA ASN A 29 -0.76 -9.15 -17.73
C ASN A 29 -0.14 -10.43 -18.31
N ARG A 30 -0.65 -11.62 -17.93
CA ARG A 30 -0.30 -12.87 -18.61
C ARG A 30 -1.18 -13.18 -19.82
N ASP A 31 -2.33 -12.53 -19.98
CA ASP A 31 -3.36 -12.95 -20.95
C ASP A 31 -3.54 -12.03 -22.17
N TYR A 32 -2.96 -10.83 -22.17
CA TYR A 32 -3.09 -9.88 -23.30
C TYR A 32 -1.75 -9.76 -24.01
N GLY A 33 -1.70 -10.18 -25.28
CA GLY A 33 -0.51 -10.25 -26.12
C GLY A 33 0.19 -8.93 -26.47
N GLU A 34 0.05 -7.89 -25.65
CA GLU A 34 0.81 -6.65 -25.74
C GLU A 34 1.77 -6.48 -24.55
N VAL A 35 3.02 -6.24 -24.91
CA VAL A 35 4.26 -6.37 -24.13
C VAL A 35 4.44 -5.22 -23.14
N ALA A 36 3.50 -5.03 -22.20
CA ALA A 36 3.79 -4.22 -21.03
C ALA A 36 4.58 -5.07 -20.02
N TYR A 37 5.90 -5.18 -20.22
CA TYR A 37 6.76 -5.85 -19.23
C TYR A 37 6.83 -4.98 -17.97
N PHE A 38 6.11 -5.38 -16.93
CA PHE A 38 6.25 -4.75 -15.63
C PHE A 38 7.39 -5.44 -14.86
N PRO A 39 8.35 -4.67 -14.32
CA PRO A 39 9.46 -5.25 -13.56
C PRO A 39 9.02 -5.82 -12.21
N HIS A 40 7.85 -5.41 -11.68
CA HIS A 40 7.33 -5.94 -10.43
C HIS A 40 6.75 -7.35 -10.59
N GLN A 41 6.89 -8.13 -9.53
CA GLN A 41 6.39 -9.49 -9.43
C GLN A 41 5.47 -9.61 -8.21
N PHE A 42 4.39 -10.36 -8.38
CA PHE A 42 3.52 -10.69 -7.26
C PHE A 42 4.00 -11.98 -6.60
N THR A 43 3.93 -12.03 -5.27
CA THR A 43 4.09 -13.31 -4.56
C THR A 43 2.91 -14.24 -4.90
N ALA A 44 3.10 -15.55 -4.70
CA ALA A 44 2.02 -16.51 -4.88
C ALA A 44 0.79 -16.17 -4.02
N GLU A 45 1.01 -15.74 -2.77
CA GLU A 45 -0.06 -15.28 -1.88
C GLU A 45 -0.79 -14.06 -2.47
N GLN A 46 -0.07 -13.04 -2.92
CA GLN A 46 -0.67 -11.85 -3.51
C GLN A 46 -1.54 -12.19 -4.73
N LEU A 47 -1.08 -13.08 -5.61
CA LEU A 47 -1.86 -13.55 -6.76
C LEU A 47 -3.13 -14.29 -6.34
N MET A 48 -3.04 -15.16 -5.32
CA MET A 48 -4.22 -15.84 -4.77
C MET A 48 -5.23 -14.83 -4.22
N ARG A 49 -4.79 -13.84 -3.43
CA ARG A 49 -5.67 -12.79 -2.89
C ARG A 49 -6.32 -11.94 -3.98
N VAL A 50 -5.57 -11.59 -5.03
CA VAL A 50 -6.13 -10.89 -6.19
C VAL A 50 -7.20 -11.75 -6.88
N HIS A 51 -6.96 -13.05 -7.05
CA HIS A 51 -7.95 -13.96 -7.63
C HIS A 51 -9.22 -14.02 -6.77
N GLU A 52 -9.07 -14.15 -5.45
CA GLU A 52 -10.16 -14.18 -4.47
C GLU A 52 -11.03 -12.91 -4.55
N VAL A 53 -10.41 -11.73 -4.50
CA VAL A 53 -11.12 -10.44 -4.64
C VAL A 53 -11.86 -10.36 -5.98
N ASN A 54 -11.21 -10.76 -7.09
CA ASN A 54 -11.86 -10.75 -8.40
C ASN A 54 -13.06 -11.71 -8.47
N LYS A 55 -12.97 -12.89 -7.83
CA LYS A 55 -14.07 -13.86 -7.74
C LYS A 55 -15.27 -13.27 -6.98
N HIS A 56 -15.05 -12.71 -5.79
CA HIS A 56 -16.11 -12.07 -5.00
C HIS A 56 -16.71 -10.87 -5.73
N THR A 57 -15.88 -10.03 -6.35
CA THR A 57 -16.33 -8.89 -7.15
C THR A 57 -17.24 -9.32 -8.30
N ARG A 58 -16.86 -10.36 -9.07
CA ARG A 58 -17.68 -10.90 -10.17
C ARG A 58 -19.02 -11.46 -9.67
N ASN A 59 -19.02 -12.15 -8.53
CA ASN A 59 -20.24 -12.69 -7.95
C ASN A 59 -21.19 -11.56 -7.50
N HIS A 60 -20.65 -10.52 -6.87
CA HIS A 60 -21.40 -9.32 -6.46
C HIS A 60 -22.06 -8.64 -7.66
N PHE A 61 -21.33 -8.41 -8.75
CA PHE A 61 -21.88 -7.80 -9.96
C PHE A 61 -22.92 -8.65 -10.68
N LYS A 62 -22.85 -9.99 -10.55
CA LYS A 62 -23.82 -10.91 -11.14
C LYS A 62 -25.11 -11.07 -10.32
N GLY A 63 -25.29 -10.28 -9.25
CA GLY A 63 -26.46 -10.37 -8.38
C GLY A 63 -26.55 -11.71 -7.63
N ARG A 64 -25.47 -12.51 -7.63
CA ARG A 64 -25.37 -13.66 -6.73
C ARG A 64 -25.19 -13.09 -5.33
N SER A 65 -25.75 -13.74 -4.32
CA SER A 65 -25.61 -13.39 -2.91
C SER A 65 -24.16 -13.52 -2.41
N SER A 66 -23.21 -12.82 -3.04
CA SER A 66 -21.91 -12.62 -2.43
C SER A 66 -22.14 -11.69 -1.25
N ASP A 67 -21.98 -12.23 -0.07
CA ASP A 67 -21.92 -11.47 1.16
C ASP A 67 -20.87 -10.35 0.99
N VAL A 68 -21.30 -9.10 1.09
CA VAL A 68 -20.43 -7.91 1.00
C VAL A 68 -19.30 -8.03 2.03
N ARG A 69 -19.57 -8.66 3.19
CA ARG A 69 -18.55 -8.91 4.21
C ARG A 69 -17.45 -9.85 3.73
N SER A 70 -17.79 -10.83 2.90
CA SER A 70 -16.79 -11.73 2.29
C SER A 70 -15.88 -10.98 1.30
N LEU A 71 -16.44 -10.05 0.52
CA LEU A 71 -15.65 -9.19 -0.37
C LEU A 71 -14.76 -8.23 0.44
N ASP A 72 -15.27 -7.64 1.51
CA ASP A 72 -14.50 -6.77 2.40
C ASP A 72 -13.35 -7.53 3.06
N ARG A 73 -13.60 -8.74 3.56
CA ARG A 73 -12.58 -9.62 4.15
C ARG A 73 -11.50 -10.00 3.13
N ALA A 74 -11.89 -10.45 1.94
CA ALA A 74 -10.94 -10.76 0.88
C ALA A 74 -10.10 -9.53 0.47
N THR A 75 -10.73 -8.35 0.42
CA THR A 75 -10.04 -7.09 0.10
C THR A 75 -9.05 -6.72 1.19
N LEU A 76 -9.40 -6.87 2.47
CA LEU A 76 -8.50 -6.61 3.58
C LEU A 76 -7.29 -7.55 3.55
N LEU A 77 -7.50 -8.85 3.30
CA LEU A 77 -6.41 -9.82 3.18
C LEU A 77 -5.48 -9.51 2.00
N LEU A 78 -6.03 -9.08 0.86
CA LEU A 78 -5.22 -8.56 -0.25
C LEU A 78 -4.37 -7.37 0.21
N CYS A 79 -4.96 -6.40 0.89
CA CYS A 79 -4.23 -5.22 1.36
C CYS A 79 -3.07 -5.58 2.29
N ILE A 80 -3.28 -6.53 3.21
CA ILE A 80 -2.24 -7.01 4.13
C ILE A 80 -1.15 -7.76 3.35
N SER A 81 -1.51 -8.64 2.41
CA SER A 81 -0.51 -9.36 1.59
C SER A 81 0.37 -8.43 0.76
N LEU A 82 -0.14 -7.26 0.33
CA LEU A 82 0.64 -6.25 -0.38
C LEU A 82 1.68 -5.58 0.52
N LEU A 83 1.36 -5.39 1.81
CA LEU A 83 2.29 -4.84 2.79
C LEU A 83 3.37 -5.83 3.21
N ASP A 84 3.07 -7.13 3.14
CA ASP A 84 3.98 -8.22 3.51
C ASP A 84 4.86 -8.70 2.35
N HIS A 85 5.23 -7.81 1.41
CA HIS A 85 6.13 -8.15 0.32
C HIS A 85 7.61 -8.07 0.78
N PRO A 86 8.40 -9.16 0.73
CA PRO A 86 9.78 -9.14 1.21
C PRO A 86 10.72 -8.45 0.23
N LEU A 87 11.38 -7.37 0.66
CA LEU A 87 12.38 -6.64 -0.13
C LEU A 87 13.80 -7.20 0.16
N ARG A 88 14.08 -8.41 -0.33
CA ARG A 88 15.39 -9.08 -0.14
C ARG A 88 16.37 -8.90 -1.31
N GLY A 89 15.88 -8.45 -2.46
CA GLY A 89 16.67 -8.23 -3.68
C GLY A 89 16.37 -6.88 -4.33
N ILE A 90 15.90 -6.90 -5.57
CA ILE A 90 15.56 -5.69 -6.31
C ILE A 90 14.27 -5.10 -5.70
N VAL A 91 14.37 -3.93 -5.08
CA VAL A 91 13.22 -3.31 -4.38
C VAL A 91 12.02 -3.05 -5.29
N PHE A 92 12.26 -2.89 -6.60
CA PHE A 92 11.25 -2.69 -7.63
C PHE A 92 10.56 -3.99 -8.09
N GLU A 93 10.90 -5.14 -7.52
CA GLU A 93 10.07 -6.33 -7.63
C GLU A 93 8.74 -6.15 -6.88
N SER A 94 8.69 -5.27 -5.88
CA SER A 94 7.45 -5.02 -5.16
C SER A 94 6.49 -4.15 -5.98
N PRO A 95 5.25 -4.59 -6.24
CA PRO A 95 4.24 -3.78 -6.93
C PRO A 95 3.92 -2.49 -6.16
N VAL A 96 4.04 -2.53 -4.83
CA VAL A 96 3.80 -1.36 -3.97
C VAL A 96 4.93 -0.33 -4.13
N VAL A 97 6.19 -0.78 -4.15
CA VAL A 97 7.34 0.12 -4.33
C VAL A 97 7.31 0.75 -5.72
N VAL A 98 7.03 -0.03 -6.77
CA VAL A 98 6.90 0.50 -8.14
C VAL A 98 5.77 1.52 -8.21
N PHE A 99 4.59 1.20 -7.66
CA PHE A 99 3.48 2.15 -7.59
C PHE A 99 3.88 3.46 -6.91
N LEU A 100 4.52 3.39 -5.74
CA LEU A 100 4.96 4.58 -5.01
C LEU A 100 6.02 5.37 -5.78
N ALA A 101 6.95 4.70 -6.45
CA ALA A 101 7.98 5.34 -7.26
C ALA A 101 7.38 6.13 -8.44
N VAL A 102 6.37 5.56 -9.12
CA VAL A 102 5.64 6.25 -10.20
C VAL A 102 4.92 7.50 -9.69
N LEU A 103 4.38 7.47 -8.47
CA LEU A 103 3.79 8.66 -7.85
C LEU A 103 4.82 9.76 -7.50
N GLY A 104 6.10 9.45 -7.61
CA GLY A 104 7.19 10.42 -7.49
C GLY A 104 7.46 11.19 -8.78
N ILE A 105 6.74 10.93 -9.86
CA ILE A 105 6.85 11.65 -11.14
C ILE A 105 5.77 12.73 -11.20
N ASP A 106 6.16 13.95 -11.56
CA ASP A 106 5.25 15.07 -11.80
C ASP A 106 4.62 14.95 -13.19
N GLU A 107 3.44 14.34 -13.24
CA GLU A 107 2.63 14.18 -14.45
C GLU A 107 2.21 15.52 -15.08
N LYS A 108 2.18 16.63 -14.32
CA LYS A 108 1.56 17.88 -14.77
C LYS A 108 2.52 18.85 -15.43
N ASN A 109 3.77 18.90 -14.98
CA ASN A 109 4.66 19.99 -15.38
C ASN A 109 5.73 19.57 -16.38
N THR A 110 6.25 18.34 -16.35
CA THR A 110 7.43 17.98 -17.18
C THR A 110 7.70 16.48 -17.34
N GLY A 111 7.04 15.61 -16.55
CA GLY A 111 7.52 14.23 -16.38
C GLY A 111 8.81 14.12 -15.54
N ALA A 112 9.24 15.21 -14.90
CA ALA A 112 10.37 15.21 -13.97
C ALA A 112 9.98 14.64 -12.60
N PHE A 113 10.96 14.38 -11.74
CA PHE A 113 10.70 13.94 -10.37
C PHE A 113 10.11 15.06 -9.51
N CYS A 114 9.10 14.72 -8.71
CA CYS A 114 8.57 15.55 -7.64
C CYS A 114 9.69 15.96 -6.68
N ASN A 115 9.67 17.23 -6.25
CA ASN A 115 10.53 17.64 -5.15
C ASN A 115 10.13 16.94 -3.83
N ALA A 116 11.03 16.98 -2.84
CA ALA A 116 10.82 16.32 -1.56
C ALA A 116 9.54 16.78 -0.83
N ALA A 117 9.20 18.07 -0.91
CA ALA A 117 8.01 18.65 -0.30
C ALA A 117 6.71 18.15 -0.95
N ALA A 118 6.70 17.91 -2.26
CA ALA A 118 5.56 17.40 -3.01
C ALA A 118 5.39 15.87 -2.86
N TYR A 119 6.49 15.12 -2.77
CA TYR A 119 6.45 13.65 -2.66
C TYR A 119 6.21 13.13 -1.23
N SER A 120 6.73 13.82 -0.21
CA SER A 120 6.57 13.42 1.20
C SER A 120 5.10 13.24 1.65
N PRO A 121 4.14 14.09 1.23
CA PRO A 121 2.72 13.86 1.48
C PRO A 121 2.19 12.55 0.89
N VAL A 122 2.65 12.13 -0.29
CA VAL A 122 2.23 10.86 -0.92
C VAL A 122 2.64 9.68 -0.02
N LEU A 123 3.91 9.65 0.38
CA LEU A 123 4.44 8.62 1.28
C LEU A 123 3.71 8.64 2.63
N SER A 124 3.42 9.82 3.17
CA SER A 124 2.70 9.97 4.43
C SER A 124 1.27 9.41 4.37
N LYS A 125 0.55 9.63 3.25
CA LYS A 125 -0.79 9.05 3.03
C LYS A 125 -0.73 7.53 3.00
N PHE A 126 0.24 6.97 2.27
CA PHE A 126 0.47 5.52 2.19
C PHE A 126 0.79 4.92 3.56
N ILE A 127 1.73 5.51 4.31
CA ILE A 127 2.10 5.07 5.67
C ILE A 127 0.88 5.06 6.59
N LYS A 128 0.07 6.14 6.57
CA LYS A 128 -1.09 6.26 7.46
C LYS A 128 -2.19 5.24 7.15
N ILE A 129 -2.53 5.04 5.88
CA ILE A 129 -3.54 4.04 5.51
C ILE A 129 -3.04 2.62 5.79
N SER A 130 -1.74 2.35 5.62
CA SER A 130 -1.14 1.04 5.96
C SER A 130 -1.30 0.71 7.44
N GLN A 131 -1.02 1.69 8.33
CA GLN A 131 -1.24 1.54 9.77
C GLN A 131 -2.71 1.25 10.09
N MET A 132 -3.65 1.96 9.45
CA MET A 132 -5.08 1.73 9.65
C MET A 132 -5.54 0.35 9.18
N LEU A 133 -5.00 -0.15 8.07
CA LEU A 133 -5.33 -1.48 7.54
C LEU A 133 -4.86 -2.60 8.46
N VAL A 134 -3.68 -2.45 9.09
CA VAL A 134 -3.19 -3.41 10.10
C VAL A 134 -4.09 -3.43 11.32
N ILE A 135 -4.47 -2.26 11.83
CA ILE A 135 -5.41 -2.15 12.95
C ILE A 135 -6.74 -2.81 12.59
N GLN A 136 -7.25 -2.56 11.38
CA GLN A 136 -8.48 -3.19 10.90
C GLN A 136 -8.33 -4.72 10.82
N ARG A 137 -7.20 -5.25 10.34
CA ARG A 137 -6.96 -6.70 10.28
C ARG A 137 -6.94 -7.33 11.68
N ALA A 138 -6.32 -6.67 12.65
CA ALA A 138 -6.31 -7.13 14.04
C ALA A 138 -7.72 -7.11 14.65
N ALA A 139 -8.51 -6.07 14.40
CA ALA A 139 -9.89 -5.99 14.88
C ALA A 139 -10.77 -7.11 14.30
N VAL A 140 -10.74 -7.30 12.97
CA VAL A 140 -11.51 -8.36 12.31
C VAL A 140 -11.10 -9.75 12.80
N ALA A 141 -9.81 -9.98 13.04
CA ALA A 141 -9.34 -11.26 13.54
C ALA A 141 -9.86 -11.58 14.97
N ALA A 142 -9.95 -10.56 15.82
CA ALA A 142 -10.53 -10.73 17.15
C ALA A 142 -12.04 -10.99 17.09
N GLU A 143 -12.75 -10.36 16.15
CA GLU A 143 -14.17 -10.65 15.89
C GLU A 143 -14.39 -12.09 15.39
N ASP A 144 -13.48 -12.62 14.58
CA ASP A 144 -13.51 -13.99 14.07
C ASP A 144 -13.18 -15.06 15.13
N GLY A 145 -12.72 -14.64 16.32
CA GLY A 145 -12.34 -15.56 17.42
C GLY A 145 -10.99 -16.25 17.22
N ASP A 146 -10.13 -15.73 16.34
CA ASP A 146 -8.85 -16.37 16.00
C ASP A 146 -7.81 -16.34 17.16
N LEU A 147 -7.92 -15.42 18.14
CA LEU A 147 -7.00 -15.30 19.29
C LEU A 147 -7.64 -14.65 20.55
N ASP A 148 -7.03 -14.89 21.71
CA ASP A 148 -7.45 -14.36 23.03
C ASP A 148 -7.42 -12.82 23.12
N HIS A 149 -6.49 -12.15 22.42
CA HIS A 149 -6.38 -10.69 22.45
C HIS A 149 -5.96 -10.06 21.09
N PRO A 150 -6.68 -9.03 20.58
CA PRO A 150 -6.32 -8.35 19.32
C PRO A 150 -4.92 -7.75 19.29
N ALA A 151 -4.32 -7.46 20.45
CA ALA A 151 -2.96 -6.89 20.50
C ALA A 151 -1.91 -7.87 19.99
N ASP A 152 -2.11 -9.18 20.13
CA ASP A 152 -1.13 -10.18 19.68
C ASP A 152 -1.01 -10.19 18.16
N ILE A 153 -2.14 -10.11 17.45
CA ILE A 153 -2.19 -10.02 15.99
C ILE A 153 -1.62 -8.69 15.52
N LEU A 154 -1.97 -7.61 16.22
CA LEU A 154 -1.42 -6.30 15.93
C LEU A 154 0.11 -6.30 16.05
N ASP A 155 0.67 -6.92 17.10
CA ASP A 155 2.11 -6.99 17.31
C ASP A 155 2.81 -7.90 16.31
N ASP A 156 2.21 -9.04 15.92
CA ASP A 156 2.75 -9.89 14.85
C ASP A 156 2.83 -9.13 13.52
N LEU A 157 1.71 -8.55 13.07
CA LEU A 157 1.64 -7.79 11.82
C LEU A 157 2.59 -6.58 11.86
N ARG A 158 2.69 -5.91 13.02
CA ARG A 158 3.60 -4.80 13.20
C ARG A 158 5.05 -5.25 13.01
N ARG A 159 5.47 -6.35 13.66
CA ARG A 159 6.82 -6.90 13.55
C ARG A 159 7.16 -7.35 12.13
N ARG A 160 6.20 -7.96 11.43
CA ARG A 160 6.40 -8.45 10.06
C ARG A 160 6.69 -7.33 9.08
N PHE A 161 5.93 -6.23 9.10
CA PHE A 161 6.07 -5.23 8.04
C PHE A 161 5.92 -3.75 8.45
N LEU A 162 5.55 -3.39 9.68
CA LEU A 162 5.45 -1.97 10.09
C LEU A 162 6.64 -1.43 10.90
N ILE A 163 7.64 -2.27 11.21
CA ILE A 163 8.85 -1.85 11.93
C ILE A 163 9.97 -1.51 10.96
N GLN A 164 10.81 -0.54 11.34
CA GLN A 164 12.01 -0.19 10.60
C GLN A 164 12.96 -1.40 10.54
N GLY A 165 13.45 -1.72 9.34
CA GLY A 165 14.30 -2.89 9.13
C GLY A 165 13.55 -4.18 8.79
N SER A 166 12.22 -4.17 8.77
CA SER A 166 11.40 -5.30 8.28
C SER A 166 11.62 -5.65 6.81
N ARG A 167 12.27 -4.74 6.04
CA ARG A 167 12.45 -4.87 4.59
C ARG A 167 11.11 -5.07 3.87
N SER A 168 10.11 -4.31 4.28
CA SER A 168 8.78 -4.26 3.66
C SER A 168 8.62 -3.00 2.80
N PRO A 169 7.58 -2.90 1.95
CA PRO A 169 7.24 -1.66 1.25
C PRO A 169 6.94 -0.52 2.21
N PHE A 170 6.44 -0.81 3.41
CA PHE A 170 6.23 0.20 4.44
C PHE A 170 7.55 0.74 4.99
N ASP A 171 8.52 -0.12 5.33
CA ASP A 171 9.84 0.32 5.78
C ASP A 171 10.55 1.16 4.70
N TRP A 172 10.44 0.73 3.43
CA TRP A 172 10.93 1.52 2.30
C TRP A 172 10.27 2.91 2.23
N ALA A 173 8.94 2.97 2.25
CA ALA A 173 8.20 4.25 2.19
C ALA A 173 8.51 5.15 3.39
N TYR A 174 8.66 4.56 4.58
CA TYR A 174 9.03 5.26 5.80
C TYR A 174 10.42 5.90 5.68
N LYS A 175 11.43 5.14 5.22
CA LYS A 175 12.79 5.66 4.98
C LYS A 175 12.80 6.80 3.98
N GLN A 176 12.11 6.64 2.84
CA GLN A 176 12.00 7.69 1.83
C GLN A 176 11.35 8.97 2.38
N ARG A 177 10.32 8.81 3.22
CA ARG A 177 9.64 9.94 3.87
C ARG A 177 10.55 10.65 4.87
N GLN A 178 11.40 9.93 5.60
CA GLN A 178 12.38 10.54 6.51
C GLN A 178 13.45 11.33 5.76
N ILE A 179 13.96 10.79 4.65
CA ILE A 179 14.90 11.51 3.77
C ILE A 179 14.24 12.79 3.23
N ALA A 180 13.03 12.68 2.68
CA ALA A 180 12.31 13.84 2.15
C ALA A 180 12.06 14.90 3.22
N ARG A 181 11.76 14.51 4.46
CA ARG A 181 11.62 15.43 5.59
C ARG A 181 12.93 16.11 5.94
N ARG A 182 14.05 15.38 5.93
CA ARG A 182 15.38 15.93 6.19
C ARG A 182 15.81 16.92 5.10
N ILE A 183 15.53 16.62 3.85
CA ILE A 183 15.76 17.54 2.73
C ILE A 183 14.92 18.80 2.96
N ALA A 184 13.62 18.67 3.21
CA ALA A 184 12.76 19.83 3.44
C ALA A 184 13.17 20.67 4.67
N SER A 185 13.71 20.06 5.73
CA SER A 185 14.18 20.80 6.92
C SER A 185 15.54 21.45 6.72
N ASN A 186 16.41 20.86 5.91
CA ASN A 186 17.78 21.32 5.71
C ASN A 186 17.93 22.22 4.47
N THR A 187 16.98 22.17 3.54
CA THR A 187 16.87 23.07 2.40
C THR A 187 15.99 24.25 2.79
N THR A 188 16.53 25.16 3.59
CA THR A 188 16.00 26.53 3.67
C THR A 188 16.19 27.24 2.33
N GLU A 189 15.33 28.21 2.00
CA GLU A 189 15.19 28.90 0.69
C GLU A 189 16.45 29.57 0.11
N THR A 190 17.60 29.46 0.78
CA THR A 190 18.92 29.89 0.33
C THR A 190 19.82 28.68 0.30
N GLY A 191 20.22 28.22 -0.90
CA GLY A 191 21.00 27.00 -1.12
C GLY A 191 22.42 27.02 -0.56
N ALA A 192 22.57 27.04 0.77
CA ALA A 192 23.82 26.81 1.46
C ALA A 192 23.73 25.47 2.19
N ILE A 193 24.53 24.51 1.73
CA ILE A 193 24.91 23.34 2.52
C ILE A 193 25.90 23.88 3.57
N ILE A 194 25.55 23.78 4.86
CA ILE A 194 26.48 24.00 5.98
C ILE A 194 27.33 22.74 6.15
#